data_AF-A0A2K2VI36-F1
#
_entry.id   AF-A0A2K2VI36-F1
#
_cell.length_a   1.000
_cell.length_b   1.000
_cell.length_c   1.000
_cell.angle_alpha   90.00
_cell.angle_beta   90.00
_cell.angle_gamma   90.00
#
_symmetry.space_group_name_H-M   'P 1'
#
loop_
_entity.id
_entity.type
_entity.pdbx_description
1 polymer ?
#
loop_
_entity_poly.entity_id
_entity_poly.type
_entity_poly.pdbx_seq_one_letter_code
_entity_poly.pdbx_strand_id
1 'polypeptide(L)' 'MSALHNNKLNTLARILKTKNIVEFKHKEHYYEIFLSADSGYIVNIYSSDARDEEDELIEANMIDGGVCEGSARDAVAFML' A
#
# COMPACT_ATOMS: atom_id res chain seq x y z
N MET A 1 -3.34 5.88 -19.05
CA MET A 1 -4.21 5.60 -17.88
C MET A 1 -5.55 6.30 -18.04
N SER A 2 -6.66 5.67 -17.68
CA SER A 2 -7.98 6.33 -17.73
C SER A 2 -8.18 7.29 -16.54
N ALA A 3 -9.06 8.30 -16.68
CA ALA A 3 -9.34 9.29 -15.63
C ALA A 3 -9.76 8.65 -14.29
N LEU A 4 -10.49 7.52 -14.34
CA LEU A 4 -10.93 6.78 -13.16
C LEU A 4 -9.76 6.20 -12.35
N HIS A 5 -8.70 5.73 -13.03
CA HIS A 5 -7.50 5.20 -12.36
C HIS A 5 -6.72 6.30 -11.65
N ASN A 6 -6.58 7.48 -12.27
CA ASN A 6 -5.93 8.62 -11.63
C ASN A 6 -6.69 9.12 -10.39
N ASN A 7 -8.03 9.09 -10.40
CA ASN A 7 -8.82 9.49 -9.25
C ASN A 7 -8.64 8.54 -8.05
N LYS A 8 -8.56 7.23 -8.31
CA LYS A 8 -8.29 6.22 -7.27
C LYS A 8 -6.89 6.40 -6.68
N LEU A 9 -5.86 6.55 -7.53
CA LEU A 9 -4.48 6.84 -7.09
C LEU A 9 -4.42 8.07 -6.19
N ASN A 10 -4.99 9.19 -6.63
CA ASN A 10 -4.95 10.43 -5.88
C ASN A 10 -5.68 10.30 -4.53
N THR A 11 -6.77 9.52 -4.49
CA THR A 11 -7.51 9.26 -3.25
C THR A 11 -6.67 8.46 -2.27
N LEU A 12 -6.09 7.34 -2.70
CA LEU A 12 -5.23 6.49 -1.88
C LEU A 12 -3.97 7.25 -1.40
N ALA A 13 -3.32 8.00 -2.29
CA ALA A 13 -2.16 8.83 -1.94
C ALA A 13 -2.52 9.92 -0.92
N ARG A 14 -3.73 10.49 -0.99
CA ARG A 14 -4.21 11.46 0.00
C ARG A 14 -4.48 10.80 1.35
N ILE A 15 -5.08 9.60 1.36
CA ILE A 15 -5.29 8.82 2.59
C ILE A 15 -3.95 8.51 3.24
N LEU A 16 -3.00 7.98 2.47
CA LEU A 16 -1.65 7.66 2.93
C LEU A 16 -0.95 8.88 3.55
N LYS A 17 -1.02 10.06 2.91
CA LYS A 17 -0.46 11.30 3.48
C LYS A 17 -1.14 11.76 4.78
N THR A 18 -2.41 11.42 4.97
CA THR A 18 -3.20 11.92 6.10
C THR A 18 -3.13 10.97 7.30
N LYS A 19 -3.10 9.66 7.02
CA LYS A 19 -3.15 8.60 8.03
C LYS A 19 -1.82 7.90 8.25
N ASN A 20 -0.82 8.17 7.41
CA ASN A 20 0.46 7.47 7.34
C ASN A 20 0.38 5.97 7.02
N ILE A 21 -0.82 5.45 6.78
CA ILE A 21 -1.07 4.09 6.34
C ILE A 21 -2.25 4.05 5.38
N VAL A 22 -2.20 3.16 4.41
CA VAL A 22 -3.34 2.82 3.57
C VAL A 22 -3.26 1.35 3.18
N GLU A 23 -4.40 0.67 3.27
CA GLU A 23 -4.57 -0.71 2.83
C GLU A 23 -5.67 -0.78 1.77
N PHE A 24 -5.48 -1.60 0.74
CA PHE A 24 -6.48 -1.84 -0.30
C PHE A 24 -6.17 -3.10 -1.11
N LYS A 25 -7.18 -3.59 -1.81
CA LYS A 25 -7.06 -4.70 -2.77
C LYS A 25 -6.93 -4.16 -4.19
N HIS A 26 -5.99 -4.71 -4.97
CA HIS A 26 -5.92 -4.48 -6.40
C HIS A 26 -5.65 -5.80 -7.14
N LYS A 27 -6.53 -6.16 -8.09
CA LYS A 27 -6.57 -7.50 -8.69
C LYS A 27 -6.70 -8.56 -7.59
N GLU A 28 -5.82 -9.57 -7.60
CA GLU A 28 -5.82 -10.68 -6.63
C GLU A 28 -4.87 -10.46 -5.44
N HIS A 29 -4.29 -9.26 -5.29
CA HIS A 29 -3.32 -8.97 -4.24
C HIS A 29 -3.85 -7.92 -3.25
N TYR A 30 -3.33 -8.01 -2.04
CA TYR A 30 -3.62 -7.11 -0.93
C TYR A 30 -2.37 -6.30 -0.62
N TYR A 31 -2.56 -5.01 -0.39
CA TYR A 31 -1.46 -4.07 -0.25
C TYR A 31 -1.59 -3.34 1.05
N GLU A 32 -0.45 -3.18 1.71
CA GLU A 32 -0.28 -2.34 2.88
C GLU A 32 0.85 -1.35 2.56
N ILE A 33 0.56 -0.06 2.69
CA ILE A 33 1.55 0.98 2.48
C ILE A 33 1.53 1.90 3.68
N PHE A 34 2.69 2.10 4.31
CA PHE A 34 2.81 2.99 5.46
C PHE A 34 4.13 3.77 5.43
N LEU A 35 4.16 4.90 6.15
CA LEU A 35 5.37 5.70 6.30
C LEU A 35 6.36 4.99 7.23
N SER A 36 7.58 4.75 6.76
CA SER A 36 8.65 4.18 7.57
C SER A 36 9.09 5.17 8.66
N ALA A 37 9.58 4.64 9.79
CA ALA A 37 10.22 5.45 10.82
C ALA A 37 11.57 6.03 10.37
N ASP A 38 12.24 5.36 9.42
CA ASP A 38 13.58 5.75 8.94
C ASP A 38 13.48 6.70 7.73
N SER A 39 13.03 6.18 6.59
CA SER A 39 12.85 6.96 5.36
C SER A 39 11.84 6.31 4.40
N GLY A 40 11.10 7.15 3.68
CA GLY A 40 10.19 6.71 2.62
C GLY A 40 8.95 5.95 3.12
N TYR A 41 8.27 5.31 2.18
CA TYR A 41 7.11 4.46 2.42
C TYR A 41 7.48 2.99 2.28
N ILE A 42 7.09 2.17 3.25
CA ILE A 42 7.10 0.73 3.10
C ILE A 42 5.89 0.34 2.26
N VAL A 43 6.10 -0.52 1.26
CA VAL A 43 5.06 -1.11 0.42
C VAL A 43 5.16 -2.61 0.56
N ASN A 44 4.13 -3.23 1.13
CA ASN A 44 4.02 -4.68 1.30
C ASN A 44 2.89 -5.23 0.43
N ILE A 45 3.12 -6.40 -0.17
CA ILE A 45 2.17 -7.08 -1.05
C ILE A 45 1.91 -8.48 -0.51
N TYR A 46 0.64 -8.82 -0.35
CA TYR A 46 0.19 -10.08 0.22
C TYR A 46 -0.69 -10.85 -0.77
N SER A 47 -0.59 -12.17 -0.71
CA SER A 47 -1.41 -13.11 -1.47
C SER A 47 -2.80 -13.36 -0.83
N SER A 48 -3.01 -12.93 0.42
CA SER A 48 -4.23 -13.13 1.19
C SER A 48 -4.46 -11.95 2.14
N ASP A 49 -5.73 -11.67 2.44
CA ASP A 49 -6.19 -10.74 3.49
C ASP A 49 -6.36 -11.41 4.85
N ALA A 50 -5.78 -12.60 5.05
CA ALA A 50 -5.78 -13.24 6.35
C ALA A 50 -5.02 -12.37 7.36
N ARG A 51 -5.66 -12.17 8.52
CA ARG A 51 -5.16 -11.36 9.63
C ARG A 51 -4.92 -12.20 10.87
N ASP A 52 -4.02 -11.75 11.71
CA ASP A 52 -3.77 -12.34 13.01
C ASP A 52 -4.75 -11.81 14.09
N GLU A 53 -4.46 -12.10 15.36
CA GLU A 53 -5.30 -11.71 16.49
C GLU A 53 -5.27 -10.19 16.77
N GLU A 54 -4.30 -9.46 16.22
CA GLU A 54 -4.14 -8.01 16.37
C GLU A 54 -4.71 -7.24 15.17
N ASP A 55 -5.41 -7.93 14.26
CA ASP A 55 -5.95 -7.38 12.99
C ASP A 55 -4.84 -6.94 12.02
N GLU A 56 -3.61 -7.48 12.15
CA GLU A 56 -2.50 -7.22 11.24
C GLU A 56 -2.44 -8.26 10.11
N LEU A 57 -1.98 -7.88 8.92
CA LEU A 57 -1.81 -8.82 7.81
C LEU A 57 -0.71 -9.83 8.13
N ILE A 58 -1.01 -11.12 7.95
CA ILE A 58 -0.06 -12.18 8.27
C ILE A 58 1.17 -12.10 7.35
N GLU A 59 2.34 -11.86 7.95
CA GLU A 59 3.63 -11.72 7.25
C GLU A 59 3.96 -12.94 6.36
N ALA A 60 3.58 -14.15 6.77
CA ALA A 60 3.79 -15.37 5.98
C ALA A 60 3.08 -15.36 4.61
N ASN A 61 2.09 -14.48 4.42
CA ASN A 61 1.40 -14.29 3.14
C ASN A 61 2.03 -13.19 2.27
N MET A 62 3.03 -12.47 2.79
CA MET A 62 3.76 -11.44 2.05
C MET A 62 4.58 -12.08 0.93
N ILE A 63 4.33 -11.65 -0.30
CA ILE A 63 4.97 -12.18 -1.51
C ILE A 63 6.04 -11.25 -2.06
N ASP A 64 5.96 -9.95 -1.75
CA ASP A 64 6.91 -8.94 -2.17
C ASP A 64 6.79 -7.72 -1.25
N GLY A 65 7.87 -6.94 -1.16
CA GLY A 65 7.91 -5.74 -0.35
C GLY A 65 9.14 -4.87 -0.63
N GLY A 66 9.03 -3.59 -0.32
CA GLY A 66 10.13 -2.66 -0.54
C GLY A 66 9.90 -1.26 0.00
N VAL A 67 10.95 -0.44 -0.12
CA VAL A 67 10.94 0.97 0.30
C VAL A 67 10.79 1.86 -0.94
N CYS A 68 9.83 2.77 -0.89
CA CYS A 68 9.65 3.85 -1.87
C CYS A 68 10.05 5.19 -1.24
N GLU A 69 11.18 5.76 -1.67
CA GLU A 69 11.63 7.10 -1.25
C GLU A 69 10.91 8.24 -2.01
N GLY A 70 10.01 7.89 -2.94
CA GLY A 70 9.22 8.85 -3.69
C GLY A 70 8.08 9.48 -2.89
N SER A 71 7.16 10.13 -3.60
CA SER A 71 5.95 10.66 -3.01
C SER A 71 4.98 9.55 -2.62
N ALA A 72 4.01 9.84 -1.75
CA ALA A 72 2.89 8.93 -1.48
C ALA A 72 2.16 8.47 -2.74
N ARG A 73 2.15 9.32 -3.80
CA ARG A 73 1.58 8.93 -5.09
C ARG A 73 2.46 7.91 -5.79
N ASP A 74 3.78 8.02 -5.69
CA ASP A 74 4.72 7.06 -6.29
C ASP A 74 4.63 5.70 -5.57
N ALA A 75 4.55 5.71 -4.23
CA ALA A 75 4.33 4.49 -3.44
C ALA A 75 3.03 3.78 -3.82
N VAL A 76 1.94 4.54 -3.99
CA VAL A 76 0.64 3.99 -4.43
C VAL A 76 0.64 3.66 -5.94
N ALA A 77 1.45 4.33 -6.76
CA ALA A 77 1.51 4.10 -8.20
C ALA A 77 2.38 2.89 -8.56
N PHE A 78 3.21 2.39 -7.64
CA PHE A 78 4.00 1.16 -7.83
C PHE A 78 3.14 -0.06 -8.23
N MET A 79 1.82 0.07 -8.10
CA MET A 79 0.83 -0.99 -8.28
C MET A 79 0.01 -0.91 -9.56
N LEU A 80 0.17 0.16 -10.37
CA LEU A 80 -0.65 0.41 -11.57
C LEU A 80 0.11 0.30 -12.89
#